data_AF-L1J973-F1
#
_entry.id   AF-L1J973-F1
#
_cell.length_a   1.000
_cell.length_b   1.000
_cell.length_c   1.000
_cell.angle_alpha   90.00
_cell.angle_beta   90.00
_cell.angle_gamma   90.00
#
_symmetry.space_group_name_H-M   'P 1'
#
loop_
_entity.id
_entity.type
_entity.pdbx_description
1 polymer ?
#
loop_
_entity_poly.entity_id
_entity_poly.type
_entity_poly.pdbx_seq_one_letter_code
_entity_poly.pdbx_strand_id
1 'polypeptide(L)'
;MLFRRIFIRIGESEIFEGFVLVCIICSCVFLFTLAPYDDIPNYPYLISPSISRITDLIFNIIFSVESFIRIMNVGFIFSEGAYLRSPWNVLDFVVLCVSWLQNLVKFQSLSNAKILRLVRALRPLRVMKQNRGMRNTINALVLSLVPLCYIFFFLGFIISAFGIVAMGLFGGKFFSC
;
A
#
# COMPACT_ATOMS: atom_id res chain seq x y z
N MET A 1 -15.22 -27.46 15.71
CA MET A 1 -13.75 -27.67 15.65
C MET A 1 -13.23 -28.06 14.26
N LEU A 2 -13.93 -28.88 13.47
CA LEU A 2 -13.50 -29.28 12.12
C LEU A 2 -13.42 -28.10 11.13
N PHE A 3 -14.41 -27.20 11.14
CA PHE A 3 -14.44 -26.03 10.26
C PHE A 3 -13.18 -25.15 10.41
N ARG A 4 -12.77 -24.85 11.66
CA ARG A 4 -11.57 -24.05 11.93
C ARG A 4 -10.28 -24.71 11.43
N ARG A 5 -10.15 -26.05 11.51
CA ARG A 5 -8.96 -26.77 11.02
C ARG A 5 -8.85 -26.76 9.49
N ILE A 6 -9.99 -26.82 8.78
CA ILE A 6 -10.01 -26.77 7.31
C ILE A 6 -9.52 -25.40 6.82
N PHE A 7 -10.03 -24.31 7.41
CA PHE A 7 -9.61 -22.97 7.03
C PHE A 7 -8.12 -22.74 7.32
N ILE A 8 -7.60 -23.22 8.46
CA ILE A 8 -6.17 -23.10 8.81
C ILE A 8 -5.33 -23.83 7.76
N ARG A 9 -5.70 -25.06 7.41
CA ARG A 9 -4.99 -25.87 6.43
C ARG A 9 -5.02 -25.25 5.02
N ILE A 10 -6.14 -24.64 4.63
CA ILE A 10 -6.26 -23.95 3.34
C ILE A 10 -5.41 -22.68 3.32
N GLY A 11 -5.46 -21.88 4.38
CA GLY A 11 -4.74 -20.60 4.46
C GLY A 11 -3.24 -20.73 4.70
N GLU A 12 -2.76 -21.85 5.24
CA GLU A 12 -1.32 -22.17 5.35
C GLU A 12 -0.77 -22.94 4.15
N SER A 13 -1.60 -23.29 3.16
CA SER A 13 -1.09 -24.00 2.00
C SER A 13 -0.20 -23.10 1.14
N GLU A 14 1.01 -23.58 0.85
CA GLU A 14 2.00 -22.86 0.03
C GLU A 14 1.47 -22.59 -1.39
N ILE A 15 0.61 -23.47 -1.89
CA ILE A 15 -0.06 -23.34 -3.19
C ILE A 15 -1.03 -22.15 -3.19
N PHE A 16 -1.79 -21.96 -2.10
CA PHE A 16 -2.71 -20.83 -1.99
C PHE A 16 -1.96 -19.50 -1.84
N GLU A 17 -0.89 -19.46 -1.06
CA GLU A 17 -0.05 -18.26 -0.93
C GLU A 17 0.62 -17.89 -2.27
N GLY A 18 1.16 -18.88 -2.99
CA GLY A 18 1.73 -18.71 -4.32
C GLY A 18 0.71 -18.24 -5.37
N PHE A 19 -0.51 -18.78 -5.36
CA PHE A 19 -1.58 -18.34 -6.25
C PHE A 19 -1.93 -16.87 -6.02
N VAL A 20 -2.11 -16.46 -4.76
CA VAL A 20 -2.43 -15.08 -4.41
C VAL A 20 -1.28 -14.14 -4.79
N LEU A 21 -0.02 -14.57 -4.59
CA LEU A 21 1.15 -13.80 -5.01
C LEU A 21 1.14 -13.51 -6.51
N VAL A 22 0.89 -14.55 -7.33
CA VAL A 22 0.77 -14.41 -8.79
C VAL A 22 -0.37 -13.45 -9.14
N CYS A 23 -1.53 -13.55 -8.48
CA CYS A 23 -2.63 -12.60 -8.69
C CYS A 23 -2.24 -11.16 -8.34
N ILE A 24 -1.45 -10.93 -7.28
CA ILE A 24 -0.96 -9.59 -6.92
C ILE A 24 -0.03 -9.06 -8.01
N ILE A 25 0.93 -9.87 -8.47
CA ILE A 25 1.88 -9.49 -9.52
C ILE A 25 1.12 -9.17 -10.81
N CYS A 26 0.20 -10.03 -11.23
CA CYS A 26 -0.66 -9.77 -12.39
C CYS A 26 -1.45 -8.46 -12.21
N SER A 27 -2.07 -8.23 -11.05
CA SER A 27 -2.78 -6.97 -10.78
C SER A 27 -1.87 -5.74 -10.85
N CYS A 28 -0.60 -5.84 -10.45
CA CYS A 28 0.36 -4.73 -10.54
C CYS A 28 0.79 -4.47 -11.99
N VAL A 29 0.96 -5.52 -12.80
CA VAL A 29 1.22 -5.37 -14.24
C VAL A 29 0.04 -4.69 -14.93
N PHE A 30 -1.20 -5.09 -14.60
CA PHE A 30 -2.39 -4.41 -15.08
C PHE A 30 -2.48 -2.96 -14.60
N LEU A 31 -2.00 -2.63 -13.39
CA LEU A 31 -1.96 -1.26 -12.90
C LEU A 31 -0.97 -0.38 -13.70
N PHE A 32 0.17 -0.94 -14.07
CA PHE A 32 1.19 -0.24 -14.87
C PHE A 32 0.70 0.13 -16.27
N THR A 33 -0.20 -0.65 -16.84
CA THR A 33 -0.75 -0.39 -18.18
C THR A 33 -1.88 0.65 -18.20
N LEU A 34 -2.35 1.14 -17.04
CA LEU A 34 -3.27 2.27 -16.98
C LEU A 34 -2.53 3.60 -17.17
N ALA A 35 -3.18 4.53 -17.86
CA ALA A 35 -2.68 5.90 -17.93
C ALA A 35 -2.74 6.58 -16.56
N PRO A 36 -1.69 7.30 -16.15
CA PRO A 36 -1.64 7.99 -14.86
C PRO A 36 -2.63 9.17 -14.78
N TYR A 37 -3.09 9.67 -15.92
CA TYR A 37 -3.90 10.87 -16.02
C TYR A 37 -4.95 10.76 -17.13
N ASP A 38 -6.22 10.82 -16.75
CA ASP A 38 -7.36 10.72 -17.68
C ASP A 38 -7.54 12.00 -18.52
N ASP A 39 -6.92 13.13 -18.12
CA ASP A 39 -7.16 14.43 -18.77
C ASP A 39 -6.11 14.80 -19.85
N ILE A 40 -5.24 13.87 -20.27
CA ILE A 40 -4.40 14.06 -21.47
C ILE A 40 -5.19 13.52 -22.68
N PRO A 41 -5.68 14.37 -23.60
CA PRO A 41 -6.28 13.87 -24.82
C PRO A 41 -5.22 13.11 -25.65
N ASN A 42 -5.58 11.93 -26.19
CA ASN A 42 -4.71 11.06 -27.00
C ASN A 42 -3.52 10.37 -26.28
N TYR A 43 -3.67 9.99 -25.02
CA TYR A 43 -2.72 9.01 -24.47
C TYR A 43 -2.87 7.65 -25.17
N PRO A 44 -1.78 6.98 -25.58
CA PRO A 44 -1.86 5.63 -26.13
C PRO A 44 -2.26 4.67 -25.00
N TYR A 45 -3.54 4.28 -24.96
CA TYR A 45 -4.00 3.24 -24.05
C TYR A 45 -3.52 1.89 -24.58
N LEU A 46 -2.78 1.14 -23.75
CA LEU A 46 -2.41 -0.24 -24.07
C LEU A 46 -3.62 -1.18 -23.96
N ILE A 47 -4.58 -0.84 -23.09
CA ILE A 47 -5.77 -1.64 -22.78
C ILE A 47 -6.97 -0.69 -22.67
N SER A 48 -8.13 -1.11 -23.18
CA SER A 48 -9.36 -0.33 -23.06
C SER A 48 -9.69 -0.04 -21.58
N PRO A 49 -10.09 1.20 -21.23
CA PRO A 49 -10.40 1.58 -19.86
C PRO A 49 -11.52 0.74 -19.23
N SER A 50 -12.42 0.19 -20.04
CA SER A 50 -13.50 -0.70 -19.59
C SER A 50 -12.98 -2.05 -19.10
N ILE A 51 -12.02 -2.63 -19.82
CA ILE A 51 -11.44 -3.94 -19.50
C ILE A 51 -10.64 -3.84 -18.21
N SER A 52 -9.83 -2.78 -18.06
CA SER A 52 -9.03 -2.53 -16.87
C SER A 52 -9.90 -2.45 -15.59
N ARG A 53 -11.03 -1.74 -15.64
CA ARG A 53 -11.98 -1.66 -14.50
C ARG A 53 -12.57 -3.01 -14.11
N ILE A 54 -12.93 -3.83 -15.09
CA ILE A 54 -13.48 -5.17 -14.84
C ILE A 54 -12.41 -6.06 -14.21
N THR A 55 -11.20 -6.06 -14.76
CA THR A 55 -10.07 -6.82 -14.23
C THR A 55 -9.72 -6.40 -12.80
N ASP A 56 -9.69 -5.09 -12.50
CA ASP A 56 -9.48 -4.58 -11.15
C ASP A 56 -10.56 -5.03 -10.15
N LEU A 57 -11.81 -5.09 -10.58
CA LEU A 57 -12.92 -5.57 -9.76
C LEU A 57 -12.74 -7.06 -9.43
N ILE A 58 -12.40 -7.89 -10.43
CA ILE A 58 -12.15 -9.32 -10.26
C ILE A 58 -11.02 -9.54 -9.26
N PHE A 59 -9.88 -8.85 -9.42
CA PHE A 59 -8.76 -8.95 -8.48
C PHE A 59 -9.15 -8.49 -7.07
N ASN A 60 -9.91 -7.40 -6.94
CA ASN A 60 -10.37 -6.93 -5.63
C ASN A 60 -11.26 -7.95 -4.92
N ILE A 61 -12.13 -8.66 -5.66
CA ILE A 61 -12.97 -9.73 -5.10
C ILE A 61 -12.10 -10.91 -4.65
N ILE A 62 -11.13 -11.35 -5.46
CA ILE A 62 -10.21 -12.44 -5.12
C ILE A 62 -9.45 -12.10 -3.82
N PHE A 63 -8.91 -10.88 -3.71
CA PHE A 63 -8.20 -10.45 -2.50
C PHE A 63 -9.14 -10.30 -1.30
N SER A 64 -10.38 -9.87 -1.51
CA SER A 64 -11.37 -9.79 -0.44
C SER A 64 -11.67 -11.18 0.15
N VAL A 65 -11.79 -12.20 -0.69
CA VAL A 65 -12.00 -13.59 -0.26
C VAL A 65 -10.77 -14.11 0.48
N GLU A 66 -9.57 -13.88 -0.04
CA GLU A 66 -8.31 -14.26 0.62
C GLU A 66 -8.18 -13.67 2.03
N SER A 67 -8.44 -12.36 2.16
CA SER A 67 -8.34 -11.67 3.44
C SER A 67 -9.41 -12.16 4.41
N PHE A 68 -10.61 -12.46 3.93
CA PHE A 68 -11.68 -13.05 4.75
C PHE A 68 -11.27 -14.44 5.29
N ILE A 69 -10.68 -15.29 4.46
CA ILE A 69 -10.13 -16.60 4.88
C ILE A 69 -9.05 -16.40 5.95
N ARG A 70 -8.13 -15.44 5.78
CA ARG A 70 -7.09 -15.15 6.78
C ARG A 70 -7.67 -14.63 8.10
N ILE A 71 -8.70 -13.79 8.04
CA ILE A 71 -9.39 -13.27 9.22
C ILE A 71 -10.06 -14.42 9.99
N MET A 72 -10.69 -15.37 9.30
CA MET A 72 -11.30 -16.55 9.92
C MET A 72 -10.26 -17.49 10.55
N ASN A 73 -9.04 -17.54 10.00
CA ASN A 73 -7.95 -18.35 10.54
C ASN A 73 -7.34 -17.80 11.84
N VAL A 74 -7.05 -16.49 11.84
CA VAL A 74 -6.37 -15.83 12.97
C VAL A 74 -7.37 -15.47 14.08
N GLY A 75 -8.63 -15.24 13.71
CA GLY A 75 -9.68 -14.73 14.61
C GLY A 75 -9.76 -13.21 14.56
N PHE A 76 -10.99 -12.68 14.52
CA PHE A 76 -11.25 -11.24 14.33
C PHE A 76 -10.72 -10.41 15.52
N ILE A 77 -11.13 -10.77 16.75
CA ILE A 77 -10.88 -9.96 17.97
C ILE A 77 -10.61 -10.81 19.24
N PHE A 78 -11.17 -12.02 19.38
CA PHE A 78 -11.24 -12.75 20.67
C PHE A 78 -10.20 -13.88 20.89
N SER A 79 -9.21 -14.07 20.02
CA SER A 79 -8.11 -15.03 20.22
C SER A 79 -6.85 -14.32 20.68
N GLU A 80 -6.00 -14.98 21.50
CA GLU A 80 -4.72 -14.47 22.04
C GLU A 80 -3.65 -14.10 20.98
N GLY A 81 -4.02 -14.07 19.69
CA GLY A 81 -3.20 -13.63 18.55
C GLY A 81 -3.97 -12.73 17.58
N ALA A 82 -4.81 -11.84 18.10
CA ALA A 82 -5.75 -11.00 17.35
C ALA A 82 -5.18 -10.40 16.05
N TYR A 83 -5.95 -10.52 14.96
CA TYR A 83 -5.59 -10.08 13.61
C TYR A 83 -5.13 -8.61 13.53
N LEU A 84 -5.71 -7.75 14.38
CA LEU A 84 -5.41 -6.30 14.44
C LEU A 84 -4.07 -5.96 15.10
N ARG A 85 -3.40 -6.90 15.79
CA ARG A 85 -2.11 -6.65 16.43
C ARG A 85 -0.94 -6.70 15.43
N SER A 86 -1.15 -7.30 14.26
CA SER A 86 -0.15 -7.32 13.18
C SER A 86 -0.37 -6.13 12.24
N PRO A 87 0.59 -5.18 12.14
CA PRO A 87 0.44 -3.99 11.29
C PRO A 87 0.25 -4.37 9.82
N TRP A 88 0.83 -5.50 9.39
CA TRP A 88 0.71 -6.03 8.04
C TRP A 88 -0.71 -6.47 7.69
N ASN A 89 -1.46 -6.98 8.67
CA ASN A 89 -2.84 -7.40 8.48
C ASN A 89 -3.79 -6.19 8.48
N VAL A 90 -3.53 -5.20 9.33
CA VAL A 90 -4.28 -3.94 9.36
C VAL A 90 -4.13 -3.20 8.04
N LEU A 91 -2.91 -3.13 7.49
CA LEU A 91 -2.65 -2.48 6.21
C LEU A 91 -3.45 -3.10 5.07
N ASP A 92 -3.48 -4.43 5.01
CA ASP A 92 -4.21 -5.19 4.01
C ASP A 92 -5.73 -4.91 4.05
N PHE A 93 -6.29 -4.88 5.27
CA PHE A 93 -7.69 -4.53 5.52
C PHE A 93 -8.03 -3.11 5.10
N VAL A 94 -7.19 -2.12 5.47
CA VAL A 94 -7.38 -0.72 5.06
C VAL A 94 -7.40 -0.60 3.53
N VAL A 95 -6.47 -1.25 2.82
CA VAL A 95 -6.42 -1.22 1.36
C VAL A 95 -7.68 -1.86 0.73
N LEU A 96 -8.23 -2.94 1.32
CA LEU A 96 -9.50 -3.51 0.87
C LEU A 96 -10.66 -2.53 1.08
N CYS A 97 -10.81 -1.97 2.28
CA CYS A 97 -11.86 -1.00 2.59
C CYS A 97 -11.82 0.19 1.63
N VAL A 98 -10.64 0.75 1.39
CA VAL A 98 -10.46 1.88 0.45
C VAL A 98 -10.82 1.48 -0.99
N SER A 99 -10.43 0.28 -1.42
CA SER A 99 -10.76 -0.23 -2.77
C SER A 99 -12.27 -0.42 -2.96
N TRP A 100 -12.97 -0.93 -1.95
CA TRP A 100 -14.43 -1.05 -1.97
C TRP A 100 -15.14 0.31 -1.91
N LEU A 101 -14.67 1.22 -1.06
CA LEU A 101 -15.21 2.59 -0.98
C LEU A 101 -15.09 3.33 -2.30
N GLN A 102 -13.97 3.19 -3.02
CA GLN A 102 -13.78 3.80 -4.34
C GLN A 102 -14.72 3.21 -5.41
N ASN A 103 -15.03 1.92 -5.34
CA ASN A 103 -15.94 1.28 -6.29
C ASN A 103 -17.41 1.62 -6.01
N LEU A 104 -17.81 1.74 -4.74
CA LEU A 104 -19.18 2.03 -4.34
C LEU A 104 -19.51 3.51 -4.44
N VAL A 105 -18.58 4.38 -4.02
CA VAL A 105 -18.76 5.82 -4.05
C VAL A 105 -17.96 6.34 -5.24
N LYS A 106 -18.66 6.72 -6.32
CA LYS A 106 -18.09 7.58 -7.36
C LYS A 106 -17.82 8.96 -6.74
N PHE A 107 -16.78 9.07 -5.91
CA PHE A 107 -16.41 10.32 -5.26
C PHE A 107 -16.09 11.36 -6.34
N GLN A 108 -17.02 12.29 -6.52
CA GLN A 108 -16.97 13.36 -7.53
C GLN A 108 -15.95 14.46 -7.16
N SER A 109 -15.34 14.40 -5.98
CA SER A 109 -14.32 15.35 -5.53
C SER A 109 -12.93 14.97 -6.07
N LEU A 110 -12.39 15.79 -6.98
CA LEU A 110 -11.07 15.65 -7.61
C LEU A 110 -9.90 15.46 -6.62
N SER A 111 -10.01 16.00 -5.38
CA SER A 111 -8.97 15.86 -4.36
C SER A 111 -8.88 14.43 -3.81
N ASN A 112 -10.02 13.84 -3.42
CA ASN A 112 -10.05 12.51 -2.82
C ASN A 112 -9.73 11.41 -3.84
N ALA A 113 -10.01 11.64 -5.13
CA ALA A 113 -9.68 10.70 -6.20
C ALA A 113 -8.16 10.42 -6.31
N LYS A 114 -7.31 11.40 -6.00
CA LYS A 114 -5.84 11.24 -6.04
C LYS A 114 -5.35 10.30 -4.93
N ILE A 115 -5.84 10.48 -3.71
CA ILE A 115 -5.46 9.67 -2.55
C ILE A 115 -5.93 8.22 -2.73
N LEU A 116 -7.15 8.02 -3.22
CA LEU A 116 -7.69 6.68 -3.52
C LEU A 116 -6.84 5.94 -4.56
N ARG A 117 -6.35 6.65 -5.60
CA ARG A 117 -5.43 6.09 -6.58
C ARG A 117 -4.08 5.68 -5.95
N LEU A 118 -3.53 6.51 -5.07
CA LEU A 118 -2.28 6.18 -4.36
C LEU A 118 -2.44 4.93 -3.48
N VAL A 119 -3.56 4.79 -2.78
CA VAL A 119 -3.81 3.59 -1.95
C VAL A 119 -3.87 2.32 -2.81
N ARG A 120 -4.42 2.39 -4.02
CA ARG A 120 -4.38 1.27 -4.97
C ARG A 120 -2.96 0.94 -5.45
N ALA A 121 -2.10 1.95 -5.61
CA ALA A 121 -0.69 1.75 -5.94
C ALA A 121 0.12 1.11 -4.80
N LEU A 122 -0.43 1.02 -3.57
CA LEU A 122 0.20 0.32 -2.45
C LEU A 122 -0.05 -1.20 -2.44
N ARG A 123 -0.81 -1.77 -3.40
CA ARG A 123 -0.98 -3.25 -3.52
C ARG A 123 0.33 -4.06 -3.47
N PRO A 124 1.47 -3.61 -4.05
CA PRO A 124 2.76 -4.30 -3.90
C PRO A 124 3.20 -4.51 -2.44
N LEU A 125 2.76 -3.66 -1.52
CA LEU A 125 3.03 -3.78 -0.09
C LEU A 125 2.43 -5.07 0.51
N ARG A 126 1.42 -5.66 -0.14
CA ARG A 126 0.87 -6.97 0.24
C ARG A 126 1.82 -8.12 -0.07
N VAL A 127 2.66 -8.00 -1.09
CA VAL A 127 3.72 -9.00 -1.38
C VAL A 127 4.69 -9.10 -0.21
N MET A 128 4.98 -7.95 0.42
CA MET A 128 5.87 -7.85 1.58
C MET A 128 5.30 -8.59 2.80
N LYS A 129 3.96 -8.65 2.92
CA LYS A 129 3.29 -9.51 3.91
C LYS A 129 3.51 -10.98 3.60
N GLN A 130 3.51 -11.49 2.36
CA GLN A 130 3.65 -12.95 2.18
C GLN A 130 5.07 -13.46 2.46
N ASN A 131 6.11 -12.72 2.04
CA ASN A 131 7.48 -13.19 2.21
C ASN A 131 8.02 -12.92 3.62
N ARG A 132 8.19 -13.99 4.42
CA ARG A 132 8.79 -13.90 5.78
C ARG A 132 10.17 -13.24 5.77
N GLY A 133 10.98 -13.47 4.73
CA GLY A 133 12.29 -12.85 4.58
C GLY A 133 12.22 -11.32 4.45
N MET A 134 11.27 -10.82 3.65
CA MET A 134 11.09 -9.37 3.47
C MET A 134 10.63 -8.68 4.76
N ARG A 135 9.75 -9.31 5.55
CA ARG A 135 9.29 -8.75 6.83
C ARG A 135 10.43 -8.50 7.79
N ASN A 136 11.39 -9.41 7.88
CA ASN A 136 12.56 -9.23 8.75
C ASN A 136 13.42 -8.06 8.29
N THR A 137 13.65 -7.92 6.97
CA THR A 137 14.43 -6.81 6.42
C THR A 137 13.76 -5.47 6.69
N ILE A 138 12.44 -5.38 6.52
CA ILE A 138 11.70 -4.13 6.79
C ILE A 138 11.69 -3.82 8.29
N ASN A 139 11.55 -4.83 9.15
CA ASN A 139 11.61 -4.62 10.59
C ASN A 139 12.99 -4.08 10.99
N ALA A 140 14.08 -4.66 10.46
CA ALA A 140 15.44 -4.16 10.65
C ALA A 140 15.62 -2.74 10.11
N LEU A 141 15.03 -2.41 8.97
CA LEU A 141 15.02 -1.05 8.41
C LEU A 141 14.32 -0.08 9.37
N VAL A 142 13.12 -0.42 9.86
CA VAL A 142 12.35 0.43 10.78
C VAL A 142 13.10 0.63 12.10
N LEU A 143 13.70 -0.43 12.64
CA LEU A 143 14.59 -0.34 13.80
C LEU A 143 15.78 0.59 13.57
N SER A 144 16.32 0.62 12.36
CA SER A 144 17.45 1.49 11.98
C SER A 144 17.01 2.94 11.68
N LEU A 145 15.74 3.18 11.38
CA LEU A 145 15.21 4.53 11.16
C LEU A 145 15.12 5.33 12.46
N VAL A 146 14.88 4.68 13.60
CA VAL A 146 14.81 5.36 14.90
C VAL A 146 16.08 6.15 15.23
N PRO A 147 17.30 5.57 15.19
CA PRO A 147 18.53 6.35 15.39
C PRO A 147 18.76 7.41 14.31
N LEU A 148 18.40 7.12 13.05
CA LEU A 148 18.52 8.10 11.96
C LEU A 148 17.64 9.33 12.19
N CYS A 149 16.43 9.16 12.73
CA CYS A 149 15.54 10.29 13.05
C CYS A 149 16.19 11.29 14.01
N TYR A 150 16.94 10.84 15.02
CA TYR A 150 17.67 11.74 15.91
C TYR A 150 18.78 12.51 15.18
N ILE A 151 19.51 11.85 14.28
CA ILE A 151 20.54 12.50 13.45
C ILE A 151 19.90 13.53 12.51
N PHE A 152 18.79 13.18 11.85
CA PHE A 152 18.05 14.12 11.00
C PHE A 152 17.54 15.33 11.78
N PHE A 153 17.03 15.13 12.99
CA PHE A 153 16.59 16.23 13.85
C PHE A 153 17.75 17.16 14.21
N PHE A 154 18.88 16.59 14.62
CA PHE A 154 20.09 17.35 14.92
C PHE A 154 20.66 18.09 13.70
N LEU A 155 20.72 17.42 12.55
CA LEU A 155 21.15 18.02 11.30
C LEU A 155 20.22 19.16 10.88
N GLY A 156 18.90 18.99 11.03
CA GLY A 156 17.92 20.03 10.80
C GLY A 156 18.13 21.27 11.67
N PHE A 157 18.51 21.08 12.93
CA PHE A 157 18.88 22.18 13.83
C PHE A 157 20.14 22.93 13.36
N ILE A 158 21.17 22.21 12.89
CA ILE A 158 22.38 22.84 12.36
C ILE A 158 22.07 23.63 11.08
N ILE A 159 21.35 23.01 10.14
CA ILE A 159 20.98 23.65 8.87
C ILE A 159 20.14 24.90 9.13
N SER A 160 19.22 24.88 10.11
CA SER A 160 18.41 26.06 10.42
C SER A 160 19.25 27.21 10.99
N ALA A 161 20.23 26.94 11.86
CA ALA A 161 21.14 27.95 12.37
C ALA A 161 21.98 28.60 11.24
N PHE A 162 22.55 27.80 10.35
CA PHE A 162 23.25 28.30 9.17
C PHE A 162 22.31 29.02 8.20
N GLY A 163 21.05 28.58 8.09
CA GLY A 163 20.02 29.23 7.29
C GLY A 163 19.74 30.66 7.75
N ILE A 164 19.65 30.90 9.07
CA ILE A 164 19.47 32.25 9.63
C ILE A 164 20.66 33.14 9.29
N VAL A 165 21.89 32.63 9.45
CA VAL A 165 23.11 33.36 9.09
C VAL A 165 23.15 33.67 7.58
N ALA A 166 22.83 32.68 6.74
CA ALA A 166 22.80 32.84 5.29
C ALA A 166 21.77 33.87 4.84
N MET A 167 20.59 33.91 5.48
CA MET A 167 19.58 34.94 5.22
C MET A 167 20.08 36.35 5.60
N GLY A 168 20.85 36.49 6.69
CA GLY A 168 21.47 37.76 7.05
C GLY A 168 22.54 38.24 6.05
N LEU A 169 23.28 37.31 5.44
CA LEU A 169 24.37 37.63 4.51
C LEU A 169 23.90 37.84 3.06
N PHE A 170 23.00 36.97 2.61
CA PHE A 170 22.60 36.82 1.22
C PHE A 170 21.12 37.16 0.96
N GLY A 171 20.34 37.49 1.99
CA GLY A 171 18.95 37.90 1.85
C GLY A 171 18.83 39.10 0.90
N GLY A 172 18.11 38.91 -0.21
CA GLY A 172 17.82 39.95 -1.19
C GLY A 172 18.96 40.30 -2.16
N LYS A 173 20.07 39.55 -2.19
CA LYS A 173 21.24 39.84 -3.06
C LYS A 173 21.35 38.96 -4.31
N PHE A 174 20.42 38.04 -4.53
CA PHE A 174 20.43 37.10 -5.66
C PHE A 174 19.56 37.52 -6.86
N PHE A 175 19.21 38.81 -6.97
CA PHE A 175 18.50 39.30 -8.15
C PHE A 175 19.50 39.64 -9.26
N SER A 176 19.28 39.10 -10.46
CA SER A 176 20.00 39.47 -11.69
C SER A 176 18.96 39.84 -12.75
N CYS A 177 19.27 40.85 -13.57
CA CYS A 177 18.46 41.23 -14.74
C CYS A 177 18.62 40.25 -15.89
#